data_AF-A0A3P3VXG1-F1
#
_entry.id   AF-A0A3P3VXG1-F1
#
_cell.length_a   1.000
_cell.length_b   1.000
_cell.length_c   1.000
_cell.angle_alpha   90.00
_cell.angle_beta   90.00
_cell.angle_gamma   90.00
#
_symmetry.space_group_name_H-M   'P 1'
#
loop_
_entity.id
_entity.type
_entity.pdbx_description
1 polymer ?
#
loop_
_entity_poly.entity_id
_entity_poly.type
_entity_poly.pdbx_seq_one_letter_code
_entity_poly.pdbx_strand_id
1 'polypeptide(L)'
;MPSDETQPSASESPRELNAVVRRSAKLSSFMWLGAIVGAILAAILTFAFPEHPEFSRGQVFGFLLVFVTALSVLLFLVIGLIVNFFVGRRTGTATITRVDD
;
A
#
# COMPACT_ATOMS: atom_id res chain seq x y z
N MET A 1 -50.52 30.65 38.43
CA MET A 1 -50.24 29.22 38.22
C MET A 1 -50.37 28.94 36.72
N PRO A 2 -49.55 28.04 36.17
CA PRO A 2 -48.65 28.25 35.03
C PRO A 2 -49.00 27.34 33.85
N SER A 3 -48.37 27.53 32.69
CA SER A 3 -48.02 26.52 31.66
C SER A 3 -47.39 27.31 30.51
N ASP A 4 -46.06 27.30 30.40
CA ASP A 4 -45.31 26.51 29.39
C ASP A 4 -45.27 27.30 28.06
N GLU A 5 -44.16 27.55 27.37
CA GLU A 5 -43.03 26.67 27.11
C GLU A 5 -41.82 27.55 26.73
N THR A 6 -40.76 27.56 27.54
CA THR A 6 -39.42 27.74 26.97
C THR A 6 -38.86 26.34 26.88
N GLN A 7 -39.21 25.62 25.80
CA GLN A 7 -38.52 24.37 25.48
C GLN A 7 -37.04 24.71 25.30
N PRO A 8 -36.13 24.17 26.13
CA PRO A 8 -34.71 24.18 25.81
C PRO A 8 -34.56 23.27 24.60
N SER A 9 -34.54 23.87 23.41
CA SER A 9 -34.33 23.15 22.16
C SER A 9 -32.98 22.43 22.24
N ALA A 10 -33.07 21.11 22.18
CA ALA A 10 -32.01 20.18 21.88
C ALA A 10 -30.76 20.32 22.74
N SER A 11 -30.67 19.43 23.73
CA SER A 11 -29.39 18.83 24.12
C SER A 11 -28.56 18.54 22.87
N GLU A 12 -27.52 19.34 22.63
CA GLU A 12 -26.47 19.04 21.67
C GLU A 12 -25.70 17.83 22.23
N SER A 13 -26.28 16.65 22.07
CA SER A 13 -25.61 15.39 22.35
C SER A 13 -24.35 15.34 21.49
N PRO A 14 -23.16 15.09 22.06
CA PRO A 14 -21.92 14.98 21.32
C PRO A 14 -22.16 14.10 20.08
N ARG A 15 -22.05 14.68 18.88
CA ARG A 15 -22.18 13.91 17.65
C ARG A 15 -20.95 13.01 17.57
N GLU A 16 -21.10 11.77 18.03
CA GLU A 16 -20.13 10.69 17.87
C GLU A 16 -19.95 10.41 16.37
N LEU A 17 -19.04 11.15 15.73
CA LEU A 17 -18.66 10.93 14.35
C LEU A 17 -17.74 9.69 14.29
N ASN A 18 -18.34 8.54 13.98
CA ASN A 18 -17.63 7.31 13.69
C ASN A 18 -16.88 7.42 12.35
N ALA A 19 -15.66 7.96 12.39
CA ALA A 19 -14.77 7.97 11.23
C ALA A 19 -14.09 6.61 11.09
N VAL A 20 -14.52 5.80 10.11
CA VAL A 20 -13.85 4.55 9.76
C VAL A 20 -12.51 4.89 9.11
N VAL A 21 -11.43 4.87 9.89
CA VAL A 21 -10.07 4.99 9.38
C VAL A 21 -9.77 3.72 8.58
N ARG A 22 -10.04 3.76 7.28
CA ARG A 22 -9.53 2.74 6.34
C ARG A 22 -8.02 2.90 6.34
N ARG A 23 -7.33 2.04 7.09
CA ARG A 23 -5.86 1.93 7.02
C ARG A 23 -5.51 1.64 5.57
N SER A 24 -5.00 2.64 4.85
CA SER A 24 -4.54 2.45 3.47
C SER A 24 -3.40 1.44 3.52
N ALA A 25 -3.62 0.25 2.97
CA ALA A 25 -2.60 -0.78 2.90
C ALA A 25 -1.46 -0.23 2.02
N LYS A 26 -0.31 0.08 2.63
CA LYS A 26 0.85 0.68 1.95
C LYS A 26 1.58 -0.37 1.10
N LEU A 27 0.93 -0.85 0.04
CA LEU A 27 1.49 -1.80 -0.92
C LEU A 27 2.60 -1.17 -1.80
N SER A 28 2.68 0.16 -1.84
CA SER A 28 3.65 0.90 -2.65
C SER A 28 5.10 0.56 -2.35
N SER A 29 5.46 0.30 -1.08
CA SER A 29 6.83 -0.05 -0.70
C SER A 29 7.28 -1.37 -1.32
N PHE A 30 6.39 -2.36 -1.38
CA PHE A 30 6.69 -3.67 -1.97
C PHE A 30 6.79 -3.61 -3.49
N MET A 31 5.98 -2.77 -4.15
CA MET A 31 6.13 -2.53 -5.59
C MET A 31 7.49 -1.93 -5.93
N TRP A 32 7.93 -0.88 -5.21
CA TRP A 32 9.24 -0.27 -5.45
C TRP A 32 10.39 -1.23 -5.18
N LEU A 33 10.30 -2.03 -4.12
CA LEU A 33 11.32 -3.04 -3.82
C LEU A 33 11.42 -4.08 -4.95
N GLY A 34 10.28 -4.62 -5.41
CA GLY A 34 10.26 -5.56 -6.53
C GLY A 34 10.76 -4.96 -7.83
N ALA A 35 10.47 -3.68 -8.09
CA ALA A 35 10.95 -2.99 -9.29
C ALA A 35 12.47 -2.82 -9.28
N ILE A 36 13.04 -2.40 -8.14
CA ILE A 36 14.49 -2.23 -7.98
C ILE A 36 15.20 -3.58 -8.11
N VAL A 37 14.70 -4.61 -7.42
CA VAL A 37 15.28 -5.97 -7.48
C VAL A 37 15.21 -6.53 -8.90
N GLY A 38 14.08 -6.38 -9.58
CA GLY A 38 13.90 -6.86 -10.95
C GLY A 38 14.79 -6.13 -11.96
N ALA A 39 14.97 -4.81 -11.81
CA ALA A 39 15.88 -4.04 -12.65
C ALA A 39 17.34 -4.46 -12.46
N ILE A 40 17.77 -4.69 -11.21
CA ILE A 40 19.11 -5.20 -10.90
C ILE A 40 19.30 -6.60 -11.50
N LEU A 41 18.32 -7.50 -11.35
CA LEU A 41 18.38 -8.83 -11.93
C LEU A 41 18.48 -8.79 -13.46
N ALA A 42 17.69 -7.93 -14.13
CA ALA A 42 17.77 -7.77 -15.58
C ALA A 42 19.15 -7.28 -16.05
N ALA A 43 19.75 -6.33 -15.33
CA ALA A 43 21.09 -5.86 -15.61
C ALA A 43 22.12 -6.99 -15.41
N ILE A 44 22.07 -7.71 -14.30
CA ILE A 44 22.96 -8.85 -14.03
C ILE A 44 22.83 -9.89 -15.14
N LEU A 45 21.63 -10.33 -15.48
CA LEU A 45 21.42 -11.31 -16.55
C LEU A 45 22.00 -10.81 -17.88
N THR A 46 21.75 -9.55 -18.24
CA THR A 46 22.25 -9.02 -19.52
C THR A 46 23.77 -8.96 -19.58
N PHE A 47 24.44 -8.52 -18.51
CA PHE A 47 25.89 -8.31 -18.51
C PHE A 47 26.69 -9.55 -18.07
N ALA A 48 26.05 -10.54 -17.44
CA ALA A 48 26.68 -11.80 -17.06
C ALA A 48 26.77 -12.80 -18.23
N PHE A 49 25.87 -12.70 -19.22
CA PHE A 49 25.90 -13.53 -20.41
C PHE A 49 26.63 -12.85 -21.58
N PRO A 50 27.39 -13.62 -22.39
CA PRO A 50 28.07 -13.09 -23.57
C PRO A 50 27.06 -12.62 -24.62
N GLU A 51 27.51 -11.75 -25.52
CA GLU A 51 26.67 -11.25 -26.62
C GLU A 51 26.20 -12.37 -27.52
N HIS A 52 24.89 -12.37 -27.81
CA HIS A 52 24.32 -13.25 -28.82
C HIS A 52 24.53 -12.64 -30.22
N PRO A 53 24.89 -13.45 -31.22
CA PRO A 53 25.18 -12.96 -32.57
C PRO A 53 23.96 -12.36 -33.28
N GLU A 54 22.75 -12.75 -32.88
CA GLU A 54 21.49 -12.32 -33.52
C GLU A 54 20.81 -11.15 -32.80
N PHE A 55 21.18 -10.87 -31.54
CA PHE A 55 20.51 -9.85 -30.73
C PHE A 55 21.53 -8.93 -30.06
N SER A 56 21.37 -7.62 -30.27
CA SER A 56 22.18 -6.63 -29.56
C SER A 56 21.94 -6.68 -28.05
N ARG A 57 22.97 -6.38 -27.24
CA ARG A 57 22.85 -6.26 -25.78
C ARG A 57 21.72 -5.35 -25.35
N GLY A 58 21.55 -4.21 -26.02
CA GLY A 58 20.49 -3.25 -25.69
C GLY A 58 19.08 -3.82 -25.88
N GLN A 59 18.87 -4.65 -26.91
CA GLN A 59 17.59 -5.32 -27.15
C GLN A 59 17.31 -6.38 -26.09
N VAL A 60 18.28 -7.24 -25.78
CA VAL A 60 18.15 -8.26 -24.73
C VAL A 60 17.89 -7.60 -23.38
N PHE A 61 18.63 -6.52 -23.07
CA PHE A 61 18.43 -5.74 -21.86
C PHE A 61 17.01 -5.19 -21.77
N GLY A 62 16.49 -4.56 -22.82
CA GLY A 62 15.13 -4.02 -22.83
C GLY A 62 14.06 -5.07 -22.54
N PHE A 63 14.15 -6.24 -23.19
CA PHE A 63 13.21 -7.34 -22.96
C PHE A 63 13.31 -7.89 -21.53
N LEU A 64 14.52 -8.17 -21.06
CA LEU A 64 14.73 -8.67 -19.69
C LEU A 64 14.30 -7.64 -18.65
N LEU A 65 14.59 -6.36 -18.87
CA LEU A 65 14.21 -5.28 -17.98
C LEU A 65 12.70 -5.24 -17.78
N VAL A 66 11.91 -5.27 -18.86
CA VAL A 66 10.45 -5.26 -18.75
C VAL A 66 9.94 -6.53 -18.07
N PHE A 67 10.38 -7.70 -18.56
CA PHE A 67 9.82 -8.98 -18.11
C PHE A 67 10.22 -9.33 -16.66
N VAL A 68 11.51 -9.23 -16.33
CA VAL A 68 12.03 -9.56 -15.00
C VAL A 68 11.53 -8.56 -13.96
N THR A 69 11.44 -7.27 -14.32
CA THR A 69 10.87 -6.25 -13.42
C THR A 69 9.40 -6.51 -13.15
N ALA A 70 8.59 -6.79 -14.18
CA ALA A 70 7.17 -7.09 -14.01
C ALA A 70 6.94 -8.33 -13.13
N LEU A 71 7.68 -9.42 -13.37
CA LEU A 71 7.60 -10.64 -12.55
C LEU A 71 8.02 -10.39 -11.11
N SER A 72 9.10 -9.64 -10.90
CA SER A 72 9.59 -9.33 -9.55
C SER A 72 8.58 -8.45 -8.81
N VAL A 73 8.05 -7.40 -9.43
CA VAL A 73 7.00 -6.56 -8.84
C VAL A 73 5.80 -7.40 -8.44
N LEU A 74 5.32 -8.28 -9.31
CA LEU A 74 4.20 -9.16 -9.02
C LEU A 74 4.48 -10.06 -7.81
N LEU A 75 5.66 -10.69 -7.77
CA LEU A 75 6.08 -11.55 -6.66
C LEU A 75 6.15 -10.78 -5.34
N PHE A 76 6.80 -9.62 -5.33
CA PHE A 76 6.91 -8.78 -4.14
C PHE A 76 5.57 -8.18 -3.70
N LEU A 77 4.67 -7.89 -4.64
CA LEU A 77 3.31 -7.47 -4.34
C LEU A 77 2.54 -8.57 -3.61
N VAL A 78 2.62 -9.81 -4.09
CA VAL A 78 2.00 -10.98 -3.44
C VAL A 78 2.59 -11.18 -2.05
N ILE A 79 3.91 -11.11 -1.90
CA ILE A 79 4.58 -11.19 -0.59
C ILE A 79 4.09 -10.06 0.33
N GLY A 80 4.01 -8.83 -0.17
CA GLY A 80 3.51 -7.68 0.57
C GLY A 80 2.06 -7.83 1.02
N LEU A 81 1.20 -8.41 0.17
CA LEU A 81 -0.18 -8.74 0.52
C LEU A 81 -0.24 -9.79 1.62
N ILE A 82 0.56 -10.84 1.53
CA ILE A 82 0.64 -11.90 2.54
C ILE A 82 1.09 -11.30 3.88
N VAL A 83 2.18 -10.54 3.89
CA VAL A 83 2.69 -9.88 5.09
C VAL A 83 1.63 -8.93 5.67
N ASN A 84 0.97 -8.13 4.83
CA ASN A 84 -0.09 -7.24 5.27
C ASN A 84 -1.30 -7.99 5.85
N PHE A 85 -1.65 -9.15 5.28
CA PHE A 85 -2.73 -10.00 5.78
C PHE A 85 -2.40 -10.56 7.17
N PHE A 86 -1.17 -11.02 7.39
CA PHE A 86 -0.74 -11.51 8.72
C PHE A 86 -0.61 -10.39 9.75
N VAL A 87 -0.06 -9.25 9.38
CA VAL A 87 0.15 -8.10 10.28
C VAL A 87 -1.16 -7.36 10.58
N GLY A 88 -2.08 -7.30 9.62
CA GLY A 88 -3.41 -6.68 9.76
C GLY A 88 -4.29 -7.35 10.81
N ARG A 89 -4.09 -8.65 11.09
CA ARG A 89 -4.77 -9.35 12.19
C ARG A 89 -4.40 -8.85 13.59
N ARG A 90 -3.34 -8.03 13.75
CA ARG A 90 -2.84 -7.58 15.06
C ARG A 90 -3.01 -6.08 15.36
N THR A 91 -3.58 -5.28 14.46
CA THR A 91 -3.63 -3.82 14.69
C THR A 91 -4.93 -3.41 15.36
N GLY A 92 -4.79 -3.03 16.64
CA GLY A 92 -5.86 -2.76 17.58
C GLY A 92 -6.74 -1.56 17.26
N THR A 93 -7.94 -1.64 17.81
CA THR A 93 -8.99 -0.63 17.82
C THR A 93 -8.47 0.68 18.39
N ALA A 94 -8.35 1.72 17.56
CA ALA A 94 -8.04 3.07 18.02
C ALA A 94 -9.37 3.83 18.19
N THR A 95 -9.81 3.98 19.43
CA THR A 95 -10.94 4.84 19.79
C THR A 95 -10.44 6.28 19.84
N ILE A 96 -10.92 7.14 18.94
CA ILE A 96 -10.65 8.58 18.99
C ILE A 96 -11.67 9.21 19.93
N THR A 97 -11.24 9.57 21.14
CA THR A 97 -12.02 10.43 22.03
C THR A 97 -11.64 11.87 21.74
N ARG A 98 -12.55 12.66 21.17
CA ARG A 98 -12.39 14.11 21.09
C ARG A 98 -12.56 14.65 22.50
N VAL A 99 -11.46 15.12 23.10
CA VAL A 99 -11.49 15.94 24.31
C VAL A 99 -11.53 17.37 23.80
N ASP A 100 -12.69 18.00 23.88
CA ASP A 100 -12.83 19.44 23.66
C ASP A 100 -12.51 20.15 24.99
N ASP A 101 -11.44 20.95 25.00
CA ASP A 101 -11.12 21.94 26.04
C ASP A 101 -11.83 23.29 25.75
#